data_AF-A0A7K4JKW2-F1
#
_entry.id   AF-A0A7K4JKW2-F1
#
_cell.length_a   1.000
_cell.length_b   1.000
_cell.length_c   1.000
_cell.angle_alpha   90.00
_cell.angle_beta   90.00
_cell.angle_gamma   90.00
#
_symmetry.space_group_name_H-M   'P 1'
#
loop_
_entity.id
_entity.type
_entity.pdbx_description
1 polymer ?
#
loop_
_entity_poly.entity_id
_entity_poly.type
_entity_poly.pdbx_seq_one_letter_code
_entity_poly.pdbx_strand_id
1 'polypeptide(L)'
;DAYWIAMNSSLKCKALSDIFLLFKSSDFITRDLTQPFIHCADDSPDPSLNYELVLRKWCELIPGAEFRCFVKENKLIGISQRDYTQYYDHISKQHEEICRSVQEFFEKHIQYRFLDEDCKYLKASISKWSMGGKVWLIDFNPFGEVTDSLLFTWEELTSGKNLKGEQCEGEATTEQDSPVFRCTNSEVTVQPSPYLSYGLPKDFVDLSTGEDVHKLIDFLKLVSSSEKDF
;
A
#
# COMPACT_ATOMS: atom_id res chain seq x y z
N ASP A 1 -4.95 -8.31 -2.74
CA ASP A 1 -6.35 -8.25 -3.22
C ASP A 1 -6.99 -9.63 -3.29
N ALA A 2 -6.40 -10.65 -3.92
CA ALA A 2 -7.04 -11.94 -4.16
C ALA A 2 -7.21 -12.89 -2.95
N TYR A 3 -6.90 -12.52 -1.71
CA TYR A 3 -6.97 -13.48 -0.60
C TYR A 3 -8.40 -13.99 -0.33
N TRP A 4 -9.42 -13.25 -0.76
CA TRP A 4 -10.84 -13.59 -0.58
C TRP A 4 -11.25 -14.90 -1.28
N ILE A 5 -10.56 -15.31 -2.36
CA ILE A 5 -10.86 -16.55 -3.08
C ILE A 5 -10.20 -17.78 -2.43
N ALA A 6 -9.19 -17.57 -1.58
CA ALA A 6 -8.49 -18.66 -0.92
C ALA A 6 -9.36 -19.27 0.19
N MET A 7 -9.34 -20.61 0.32
CA MET A 7 -10.17 -21.35 1.28
C MET A 7 -9.99 -20.92 2.74
N ASN A 8 -8.85 -20.34 3.08
CA ASN A 8 -8.49 -19.89 4.42
C ASN A 8 -8.23 -18.38 4.50
N SER A 9 -8.68 -17.60 3.51
CA SER A 9 -8.45 -16.16 3.43
C SER A 9 -6.98 -15.76 3.60
N SER A 10 -6.06 -16.56 3.06
CA SER A 10 -4.61 -16.41 3.24
C SER A 10 -3.88 -16.49 1.91
N LEU A 11 -2.73 -15.80 1.80
CA LEU A 11 -1.81 -15.90 0.67
C LEU A 11 -0.87 -17.11 0.77
N LYS A 12 -1.05 -17.98 1.78
CA LYS A 12 -0.23 -19.18 1.96
C LYS A 12 -0.60 -20.26 0.94
N CYS A 13 0.26 -20.48 -0.03
CA CYS A 13 0.14 -21.58 -0.99
C CYS A 13 0.85 -22.85 -0.49
N LYS A 14 0.22 -24.01 -0.72
CA LYS A 14 0.81 -25.34 -0.47
C LYS A 14 0.98 -26.15 -1.75
N ALA A 15 0.25 -25.80 -2.80
CA ALA A 15 0.33 -26.43 -4.11
C ALA A 15 0.34 -25.38 -5.24
N LEU A 16 0.72 -25.82 -6.44
CA LEU A 16 0.73 -24.97 -7.64
C LEU A 16 -0.67 -24.45 -7.99
N SER A 17 -1.71 -25.24 -7.73
CA SER A 17 -3.12 -24.82 -7.91
C SER A 17 -3.46 -23.57 -7.11
N ASP A 18 -2.95 -23.44 -5.88
CA ASP A 18 -3.21 -22.31 -5.01
C ASP A 18 -2.59 -21.03 -5.59
N ILE A 19 -1.37 -21.16 -6.15
CA ILE A 19 -0.67 -20.07 -6.81
C ILE A 19 -1.47 -19.59 -8.02
N PHE A 20 -1.88 -20.52 -8.90
CA PHE A 20 -2.66 -20.15 -10.08
C PHE A 20 -4.02 -19.54 -9.73
N LEU A 21 -4.69 -20.03 -8.70
CA LEU A 21 -5.95 -19.48 -8.24
C LEU A 21 -5.77 -18.03 -7.79
N LEU A 22 -4.80 -17.76 -6.90
CA LEU A 22 -4.55 -16.41 -6.40
C LEU A 22 -4.11 -15.46 -7.51
N PHE A 23 -3.22 -15.89 -8.41
CA PHE A 23 -2.72 -15.04 -9.49
C PHE A 23 -3.80 -14.69 -10.49
N LYS A 24 -4.64 -15.66 -10.89
CA LYS A 24 -5.74 -15.41 -11.84
C LYS A 24 -6.88 -14.57 -11.27
N SER A 25 -7.00 -14.51 -9.95
CA SER A 25 -8.04 -13.75 -9.26
C SER A 25 -7.56 -12.40 -8.72
N SER A 26 -6.33 -11.99 -9.03
CA SER A 26 -5.75 -10.72 -8.57
C SER A 26 -5.81 -9.66 -9.67
N ASP A 27 -6.44 -8.55 -9.36
CA ASP A 27 -6.43 -7.34 -10.17
C ASP A 27 -5.04 -6.70 -10.17
N PHE A 28 -4.28 -6.80 -9.07
CA PHE A 28 -2.88 -6.35 -9.02
C PHE A 28 -2.00 -7.12 -10.01
N ILE A 29 -2.09 -8.46 -10.03
CA ILE A 29 -1.36 -9.27 -11.02
C ILE A 29 -1.84 -8.97 -12.44
N THR A 30 -3.15 -8.80 -12.64
CA THR A 30 -3.72 -8.44 -13.95
C THR A 30 -3.16 -7.11 -14.45
N ARG A 31 -3.07 -6.10 -13.59
CA ARG A 31 -2.49 -4.79 -13.91
C ARG A 31 -1.01 -4.91 -14.26
N ASP A 32 -0.23 -5.66 -13.49
CA ASP A 32 1.21 -5.87 -13.77
C ASP A 32 1.44 -6.55 -15.13
N LEU A 33 0.53 -7.44 -15.54
CA LEU A 33 0.62 -8.16 -16.82
C LEU A 33 0.09 -7.38 -18.03
N THR A 34 -0.81 -6.42 -17.83
CA THR A 34 -1.53 -5.78 -18.95
C THR A 34 -1.27 -4.28 -19.07
N GLN A 35 -0.96 -3.61 -17.96
CA GLN A 35 -0.85 -2.14 -17.86
C GLN A 35 0.30 -1.70 -16.91
N PRO A 36 1.52 -2.27 -17.00
CA PRO A 36 2.61 -1.95 -16.08
C PRO A 36 3.11 -0.50 -16.17
N PHE A 37 2.99 0.14 -17.33
CA PHE A 37 3.52 1.48 -17.62
C PHE A 37 2.42 2.53 -17.81
N ILE A 38 1.17 2.26 -17.46
CA ILE A 38 0.04 3.17 -17.73
C ILE A 38 0.18 4.57 -17.10
N HIS A 39 1.00 4.70 -16.06
CA HIS A 39 1.28 5.96 -15.36
C HIS A 39 2.69 6.51 -15.63
N CYS A 40 3.46 5.87 -16.51
CA CYS A 40 4.72 6.41 -16.99
C CYS A 40 4.43 7.59 -17.93
N ALA A 41 5.09 8.72 -17.67
CA ALA A 41 4.87 9.97 -18.41
C ALA A 41 5.98 10.27 -19.42
N ASP A 42 6.96 9.37 -19.55
CA ASP A 42 7.99 9.47 -20.55
C ASP A 42 7.44 9.04 -21.92
N ASP A 43 7.75 9.81 -22.96
CA ASP A 43 7.37 9.51 -24.35
C ASP A 43 8.19 8.33 -24.93
N SER A 44 8.70 7.45 -24.07
CA SER A 44 9.50 6.30 -24.47
C SER A 44 8.58 5.11 -24.82
N PRO A 45 8.96 4.28 -25.80
CA PRO A 45 8.20 3.07 -26.08
C PRO A 45 8.33 2.10 -24.91
N ASP A 46 7.22 1.44 -24.56
CA ASP A 46 7.20 0.40 -23.52
C ASP A 46 8.33 -0.61 -23.72
N PRO A 47 9.18 -0.85 -22.71
CA PRO A 47 10.27 -1.79 -22.82
C PRO A 47 9.76 -3.23 -22.93
N SER A 48 10.54 -4.10 -23.56
CA SER A 48 10.24 -5.53 -23.59
C SER A 48 10.38 -6.12 -22.17
N LEU A 49 9.28 -6.61 -21.61
CA LEU A 49 9.26 -7.20 -20.28
C LEU A 49 9.51 -8.72 -20.31
N ASN A 50 10.40 -9.18 -19.44
CA ASN A 50 10.53 -10.58 -19.07
C ASN A 50 9.90 -10.78 -17.69
N TYR A 51 8.72 -11.39 -17.65
CA TYR A 51 8.03 -11.64 -16.39
C TYR A 51 8.69 -12.74 -15.58
N GLU A 52 8.80 -12.51 -14.27
CA GLU A 52 9.36 -13.47 -13.32
C GLU A 52 8.30 -13.90 -12.30
N LEU A 53 8.23 -15.20 -12.02
CA LEU A 53 7.40 -15.72 -10.94
C LEU A 53 8.20 -15.73 -9.63
N VAL A 54 7.89 -14.81 -8.73
CA VAL A 54 8.56 -14.69 -7.43
C VAL A 54 7.79 -15.47 -6.36
N LEU A 55 8.42 -16.51 -5.79
CA LEU A 55 7.87 -17.27 -4.67
C LEU A 55 8.65 -16.97 -3.39
N ARG A 56 7.99 -16.34 -2.41
CA ARG A 56 8.58 -16.02 -1.11
C ARG A 56 8.19 -17.08 -0.08
N LYS A 57 9.14 -17.48 0.77
CA LYS A 57 8.85 -18.40 1.88
C LYS A 57 7.79 -17.80 2.78
N TRP A 58 6.70 -18.53 3.00
CA TRP A 58 5.64 -18.10 3.92
C TRP A 58 6.18 -17.92 5.33
N CYS A 59 5.84 -16.79 5.95
CA CYS A 59 6.01 -16.53 7.37
C CYS A 59 4.78 -15.80 7.90
N GLU A 60 4.45 -16.02 9.17
CA GLU A 60 3.37 -15.28 9.83
C GLU A 60 3.94 -13.92 10.26
N LEU A 61 3.48 -12.85 9.60
CA LEU A 61 3.80 -11.48 9.98
C LEU A 61 2.71 -10.96 10.91
N ILE A 62 3.10 -10.26 11.98
CA ILE A 62 2.15 -9.57 12.86
C ILE A 62 1.71 -8.30 12.12
N PRO A 63 0.43 -8.12 11.79
CA PRO A 63 -0.01 -6.97 11.00
C PRO A 63 0.29 -5.61 11.67
N GLY A 64 0.15 -5.54 13.00
CA GLY A 64 0.54 -4.36 13.80
C GLY A 64 2.04 -4.11 13.93
N ALA A 65 2.85 -4.77 13.11
CA ALA A 65 4.30 -4.64 13.09
C ALA A 65 4.83 -4.34 11.67
N GLU A 66 3.93 -4.05 10.72
CA GLU A 66 4.27 -3.68 9.35
C GLU A 66 4.10 -2.17 9.12
N PHE A 67 5.11 -1.56 8.52
CA PHE A 67 5.17 -0.14 8.26
C PHE A 67 5.56 0.14 6.81
N ARG A 68 4.99 1.20 6.26
CA ARG A 68 5.32 1.73 4.95
C ARG A 68 6.14 2.99 5.13
N CYS A 69 7.30 3.01 4.51
CA CYS A 69 8.28 4.08 4.63
C CYS A 69 8.38 4.82 3.30
N PHE A 70 8.30 6.15 3.38
CA PHE A 70 8.33 7.04 2.23
C PHE A 70 9.71 7.68 2.16
N VAL A 71 10.42 7.45 1.06
CA VAL A 71 11.74 8.03 0.81
C VAL A 71 11.63 8.97 -0.38
N LYS A 72 12.10 10.21 -0.19
CA LYS A 72 12.18 11.23 -1.23
C LYS A 72 13.55 11.87 -1.16
N GLU A 73 14.19 12.03 -2.32
CA GLU A 73 15.54 12.65 -2.41
C GLU A 73 16.54 11.98 -1.46
N ASN A 74 16.44 10.64 -1.34
CA ASN A 74 17.27 9.82 -0.47
C ASN A 74 17.21 10.21 1.04
N LYS A 75 16.10 10.83 1.45
CA LYS A 75 15.71 11.06 2.83
C LYS A 75 14.44 10.29 3.17
N LEU A 76 14.41 9.66 4.34
CA LEU A 76 13.20 9.07 4.88
C LEU A 76 12.30 10.20 5.39
N ILE A 77 11.18 10.46 4.72
CA ILE A 77 10.29 11.58 5.05
C ILE A 77 9.10 11.16 5.92
N GLY A 78 8.64 9.91 5.80
CA GLY A 78 7.44 9.47 6.51
C GLY A 78 7.38 7.97 6.76
N ILE A 79 6.70 7.58 7.83
CA ILE A 79 6.44 6.22 8.25
C ILE A 79 4.94 6.10 8.55
N SER A 80 4.26 5.15 7.91
CA SER A 80 2.84 4.87 8.11
C SER A 80 2.64 3.43 8.57
N GLN A 81 1.78 3.21 9.54
CA GLN A 81 1.25 1.88 9.86
C GLN A 81 0.56 1.26 8.63
N ARG A 82 0.95 0.03 8.26
CA ARG A 82 0.41 -0.64 7.07
C ARG A 82 -1.06 -1.04 7.24
N ASP A 83 -1.37 -1.67 8.37
CA ASP A 83 -2.73 -2.11 8.74
C ASP A 83 -3.47 -1.00 9.47
N TYR A 84 -3.78 0.09 8.78
CA TYR A 84 -4.37 1.30 9.37
C TYR A 84 -5.85 1.14 9.79
N THR A 85 -6.51 0.03 9.43
CA THR A 85 -7.91 -0.25 9.80
C THR A 85 -8.05 -0.74 11.25
N GLN A 86 -6.93 -1.08 11.91
CA GLN A 86 -6.90 -1.58 13.28
C GLN A 86 -6.04 -0.70 14.19
N TYR A 87 -6.50 -0.55 15.43
CA TYR A 87 -5.74 0.09 16.50
C TYR A 87 -4.86 -0.92 17.22
N TYR A 88 -3.58 -0.59 17.36
CA TYR A 88 -2.61 -1.38 18.12
C TYR A 88 -1.94 -0.52 19.18
N ASP A 89 -2.33 -0.71 20.44
CA ASP A 89 -1.82 0.05 21.59
C ASP A 89 -0.29 0.06 21.71
N HIS A 90 0.38 -1.03 21.33
CA HIS A 90 1.84 -1.12 21.36
C HIS A 90 2.52 -0.19 20.34
N ILE A 91 1.89 0.15 19.22
CA ILE A 91 2.47 1.02 18.19
C ILE A 91 2.65 2.43 18.75
N SER A 92 1.62 2.99 19.38
CA SER A 92 1.66 4.31 20.00
C SER A 92 2.68 4.38 21.14
N LYS A 93 2.76 3.31 21.96
CA LYS A 93 3.72 3.21 23.07
C LYS A 93 5.17 3.04 22.63
N GLN A 94 5.42 2.39 21.48
CA GLN A 94 6.75 2.10 20.97
C GLN A 94 7.16 3.00 19.80
N HIS A 95 6.43 4.07 19.52
CA HIS A 95 6.61 4.89 18.31
C HIS A 95 8.06 5.38 18.14
N GLU A 96 8.69 5.91 19.20
CA GLU A 96 10.09 6.38 19.15
C GLU A 96 11.05 5.26 18.78
N GLU A 97 10.86 4.07 19.35
CA GLU A 97 11.70 2.91 19.09
C GLU A 97 11.51 2.38 17.67
N ILE A 98 10.27 2.42 17.16
CA ILE A 98 9.95 2.06 15.77
C ILE A 98 10.64 3.03 14.81
N CYS A 99 10.43 4.35 14.99
CA CYS A 99 11.06 5.39 14.18
C CYS A 99 12.58 5.23 14.14
N ARG A 100 13.21 5.11 15.31
CA ARG A 100 14.67 4.92 15.41
C ARG A 100 15.15 3.68 14.69
N SER A 101 14.49 2.53 14.89
CA SER A 101 14.89 1.27 14.25
C SER A 101 14.77 1.33 12.72
N VAL A 102 13.70 1.96 12.23
CA VAL A 102 13.47 2.14 10.79
C VAL A 102 14.50 3.10 10.19
N GLN A 103 14.79 4.20 10.87
CA GLN A 103 15.79 5.17 10.44
C GLN A 103 17.19 4.56 10.40
N GLU A 104 17.63 3.88 11.46
CA GLU A 104 18.92 3.16 11.50
C GLU A 104 19.01 2.12 10.37
N PHE A 105 17.92 1.39 10.10
CA PHE A 105 17.88 0.43 9.00
C PHE A 105 17.99 1.12 7.64
N PHE A 106 17.27 2.21 7.43
CA PHE A 106 17.30 2.99 6.20
C PHE A 106 18.70 3.52 5.91
N GLU A 107 19.31 4.25 6.86
CA GLU A 107 20.64 4.85 6.73
C GLU A 107 21.71 3.78 6.43
N LYS A 108 21.62 2.62 7.09
CA LYS A 108 22.62 1.56 6.95
C LYS A 108 22.48 0.73 5.67
N HIS A 109 21.24 0.43 5.26
CA HIS A 109 20.97 -0.60 4.25
C HIS A 109 20.34 -0.09 2.95
N ILE A 110 19.71 1.09 2.95
CA ILE A 110 18.95 1.61 1.81
C ILE A 110 19.57 2.92 1.28
N GLN A 111 19.88 3.84 2.18
CA GLN A 111 20.32 5.18 1.84
C GLN A 111 21.59 5.15 0.98
N TYR A 112 21.57 5.85 -0.16
CA TYR A 112 22.65 5.92 -1.16
C TYR A 112 23.05 4.57 -1.80
N ARG A 113 22.29 3.48 -1.59
CA ARG A 113 22.57 2.18 -2.21
C ARG A 113 21.91 1.99 -3.57
N PHE A 114 20.85 2.76 -3.85
CA PHE A 114 20.16 2.80 -5.13
C PHE A 114 20.71 3.97 -5.94
N LEU A 115 21.48 3.66 -6.99
CA LEU A 115 22.34 4.60 -7.71
C LEU A 115 21.68 5.30 -8.90
N ASP A 116 20.42 5.02 -9.21
CA ASP A 116 19.76 5.67 -10.34
C ASP A 116 19.34 7.10 -10.00
N GLU A 117 19.59 8.02 -10.93
CA GLU A 117 19.09 9.41 -10.83
C GLU A 117 17.55 9.47 -10.86
N ASP A 118 16.89 8.37 -11.26
CA ASP A 118 15.44 8.14 -11.22
C ASP A 118 14.98 7.42 -9.93
N CYS A 119 15.91 6.86 -9.13
CA CYS A 119 15.66 6.29 -7.80
C CYS A 119 15.46 7.35 -6.70
N LYS A 120 15.17 8.61 -7.07
CA LYS A 120 14.84 9.71 -6.13
C LYS A 120 13.53 9.48 -5.37
N TYR A 121 12.79 8.44 -5.73
CA TYR A 121 11.39 8.22 -5.43
C TYR A 121 11.14 6.73 -5.11
N LEU A 122 11.82 6.23 -4.08
CA LEU A 122 11.68 4.85 -3.59
C LEU A 122 10.73 4.80 -2.39
N LYS A 123 9.78 3.88 -2.43
CA LYS A 123 8.93 3.58 -1.29
C LYS A 123 9.30 2.21 -0.76
N ALA A 124 9.79 2.13 0.47
CA ALA A 124 10.18 0.88 1.09
C ALA A 124 9.07 0.41 2.05
N SER A 125 8.50 -0.77 1.82
CA SER A 125 7.67 -1.44 2.83
C SER A 125 8.61 -2.22 3.75
N ILE A 126 8.59 -1.88 5.04
CA ILE A 126 9.45 -2.42 6.07
C ILE A 126 8.56 -3.09 7.13
N SER A 127 8.73 -4.38 7.34
CA SER A 127 8.13 -5.06 8.50
C SER A 127 9.13 -5.07 9.66
N LYS A 128 8.74 -4.48 10.79
CA LYS A 128 9.47 -4.64 12.06
C LYS A 128 8.85 -5.81 12.82
N TRP A 129 9.50 -6.97 12.87
CA TRP A 129 9.06 -8.05 13.75
C TRP A 129 9.72 -7.90 15.13
N SER A 130 8.93 -7.65 16.17
CA SER A 130 9.43 -7.71 17.55
C SER A 130 9.22 -9.10 18.16
N MET A 131 10.24 -9.94 17.98
CA MET A 131 10.83 -10.76 19.05
C MET A 131 12.34 -10.68 18.80
N GLY A 132 12.96 -9.55 19.18
CA GLY A 132 14.41 -9.32 19.05
C GLY A 132 14.85 -8.05 18.31
N GLY A 133 13.93 -7.12 17.99
CA GLY A 133 14.28 -5.79 17.44
C GLY A 133 14.80 -5.78 15.99
N LYS A 134 14.58 -6.86 15.22
CA LYS A 134 15.09 -6.97 13.86
C LYS A 134 14.12 -6.38 12.84
N VAL A 135 14.64 -5.52 11.98
CA VAL A 135 13.92 -4.91 10.87
C VAL A 135 14.12 -5.75 9.59
N TRP A 136 13.04 -6.01 8.86
CA TRP A 136 13.06 -6.73 7.59
C TRP A 136 12.46 -5.87 6.49
N LEU A 137 13.17 -5.77 5.38
CA LEU A 137 12.64 -5.21 4.15
C LEU A 137 11.66 -6.20 3.51
N ILE A 138 10.44 -5.77 3.22
CA ILE A 138 9.42 -6.57 2.55
C ILE A 138 9.42 -6.30 1.06
N ASP A 139 9.39 -5.03 0.66
CA ASP A 139 9.14 -4.67 -0.73
C ASP A 139 9.58 -3.23 -1.06
N PHE A 140 9.81 -2.95 -2.33
CA PHE A 140 9.96 -1.60 -2.88
C PHE A 140 8.83 -1.31 -3.86
N ASN A 141 8.27 -0.10 -3.78
CA ASN A 141 7.26 0.39 -4.72
C ASN A 141 7.70 1.74 -5.31
N PRO A 142 7.18 2.11 -6.49
CA PRO A 142 7.33 3.47 -7.01
C PRO A 142 6.72 4.49 -6.03
N PHE A 143 7.39 5.64 -5.86
CA PHE A 143 6.82 6.76 -5.14
C PHE A 143 5.96 7.61 -6.12
N GLY A 144 4.66 7.41 -6.05
CA GLY A 144 3.64 8.12 -6.81
C GLY A 144 2.26 7.49 -6.61
N GLU A 145 1.23 8.12 -7.17
CA GLU A 145 -0.19 7.77 -6.96
C GLU A 145 -0.55 6.31 -7.26
N VAL A 146 0.26 5.63 -8.07
CA VAL A 146 0.15 4.18 -8.35
C VAL A 146 0.25 3.30 -7.10
N THR A 147 0.84 3.83 -6.02
CA THR A 147 1.00 3.11 -4.76
C THR A 147 0.18 3.77 -3.65
N ASP A 148 -0.61 2.99 -2.92
CA ASP A 148 -1.44 3.47 -1.80
C ASP A 148 -0.63 4.25 -0.71
N SER A 149 -1.00 5.51 -0.46
CA SER A 149 -0.35 6.42 0.51
C SER A 149 -0.73 6.15 1.98
N LEU A 150 -1.67 5.23 2.25
CA LEU A 150 -2.13 4.85 3.59
C LEU A 150 -2.61 6.06 4.41
N LEU A 151 -1.97 6.33 5.55
CA LEU A 151 -2.29 7.44 6.44
C LEU A 151 -1.76 8.81 5.97
N PHE A 152 -1.22 8.87 4.75
CA PHE A 152 -0.77 10.10 4.10
C PHE A 152 -1.59 10.39 2.83
N THR A 153 -1.53 11.62 2.34
CA THR A 153 -1.98 11.97 0.98
C THR A 153 -0.77 12.14 0.05
N TRP A 154 -0.98 11.95 -1.25
CA TRP A 154 0.12 12.12 -2.22
C TRP A 154 0.52 13.58 -2.38
N GLU A 155 -0.42 14.51 -2.22
CA GLU A 155 -0.16 15.94 -2.28
C GLU A 155 0.81 16.37 -1.17
N GLU A 156 0.63 15.91 0.07
CA GLU A 156 1.55 16.28 1.15
C GLU A 156 2.93 15.65 0.98
N LEU A 157 3.01 14.38 0.54
CA LEU A 157 4.28 13.68 0.28
C LEU A 157 5.08 14.34 -0.86
N THR A 158 4.39 14.94 -1.83
CA THR A 158 5.01 15.56 -3.01
C THR A 158 5.27 17.06 -2.84
N SER A 159 4.50 17.77 -1.99
CA SER A 159 4.45 19.24 -1.89
C SER A 159 5.77 19.99 -1.63
N GLY A 160 6.88 19.29 -1.36
CA GLY A 160 8.19 19.88 -1.10
C GLY A 160 8.28 20.64 0.22
N LYS A 161 7.18 20.69 0.98
CA LYS A 161 7.13 21.21 2.34
C LYS A 161 7.46 20.08 3.31
N ASN A 162 8.04 20.42 4.45
CA ASN A 162 8.19 19.47 5.55
C ASN A 162 6.80 18.93 5.93
N LEU A 163 6.67 17.60 6.00
CA LEU A 163 5.46 16.96 6.46
C LEU A 163 5.18 17.43 7.89
N LYS A 164 3.92 17.76 8.18
CA LYS A 164 3.50 18.13 9.54
C LYS A 164 3.09 16.87 10.29
N GLY A 165 3.64 16.67 11.48
CA GLY A 165 3.16 15.67 12.42
C GLY A 165 1.82 16.08 13.01
N GLU A 166 0.97 15.12 13.34
CA GLU A 166 -0.34 15.35 13.98
C GLU A 166 -0.27 15.52 15.51
N GLN A 167 0.91 15.76 16.08
CA GLN A 167 1.05 15.96 17.54
C GLN A 167 1.15 17.45 17.88
N CYS A 168 0.11 17.91 18.61
CA CYS A 168 -0.02 19.07 19.49
C CYS A 168 0.39 20.46 18.94
N GLU A 169 -0.62 21.35 18.89
CA GLU A 169 -0.41 22.79 18.91
C GLU A 169 0.41 23.18 20.14
N GLY A 170 1.68 23.54 19.92
CA GLY A 170 2.52 24.13 20.96
C GLY A 170 3.88 23.48 21.08
N GLU A 171 4.72 23.63 20.06
CA GLU A 171 6.12 24.05 20.20
C GLU A 171 6.74 24.18 18.81
N ALA A 172 7.00 25.43 18.41
CA ALA A 172 7.90 25.70 17.31
C ALA A 172 9.33 25.42 17.81
N THR A 173 9.77 24.17 17.71
CA THR A 173 11.14 23.79 18.03
C THR A 173 11.76 23.07 16.84
N THR A 174 12.68 23.79 16.18
CA THR A 174 13.87 23.29 15.46
C THR A 174 13.64 22.30 14.32
N GLU A 175 14.29 22.56 13.18
CA GLU A 175 14.45 21.63 12.05
C GLU A 175 14.75 20.19 12.55
N GLN A 176 13.72 19.35 12.65
CA GLN A 176 13.89 17.94 12.98
C GLN A 176 14.00 17.17 11.67
N ASP A 177 15.21 16.70 11.37
CA ASP A 177 15.55 15.77 10.27
C ASP A 177 14.98 14.35 10.52
N SER A 178 13.95 14.22 11.36
CA SER A 178 13.28 12.97 11.72
C SER A 178 12.01 12.75 10.88
N PRO A 179 11.72 11.51 10.45
CA PRO A 179 10.55 11.24 9.64
C PRO A 179 9.24 11.41 10.40
N VAL A 180 8.19 11.84 9.69
CA VAL A 180 6.84 11.92 10.27
C VAL A 180 6.25 10.53 10.43
N PHE A 181 5.82 10.19 11.65
CA PHE A 181 5.19 8.92 11.96
C PHE A 181 3.68 9.06 12.09
N ARG A 182 2.91 8.21 11.40
CA ARG A 182 1.44 8.13 11.52
C ARG A 182 0.98 6.71 11.80
N CYS A 183 0.13 6.59 12.82
CA CYS A 183 -0.56 5.38 13.21
C CYS A 183 -2.02 5.69 13.52
N THR A 184 -2.84 4.64 13.56
CA THR A 184 -4.25 4.77 13.93
C THR A 184 -4.34 5.06 15.43
N ASN A 185 -4.98 6.17 15.81
CA ASN A 185 -4.99 6.69 17.19
C ASN A 185 -6.31 6.46 17.95
N SER A 186 -7.32 5.87 17.31
CA SER A 186 -8.65 5.72 17.88
C SER A 186 -9.05 4.26 17.99
N GLU A 187 -9.64 3.89 19.14
CA GLU A 187 -10.30 2.59 19.38
C GLU A 187 -11.63 2.43 18.59
N VAL A 188 -11.87 3.25 17.57
CA VAL A 188 -13.04 3.09 16.70
C VAL A 188 -13.00 1.69 16.10
N THR A 189 -14.12 0.98 16.26
CA THR A 189 -14.36 -0.38 15.79
C THR A 189 -13.83 -0.65 14.38
N VAL A 190 -13.34 -1.89 14.19
CA VAL A 190 -12.91 -2.54 12.94
C VAL A 190 -13.44 -1.83 11.69
N GLN A 191 -12.56 -1.14 10.96
CA GLN A 191 -12.89 -0.62 9.64
C GLN A 191 -12.91 -1.77 8.62
N PRO A 192 -13.81 -1.74 7.62
CA PRO A 192 -13.83 -2.75 6.58
C PRO A 192 -12.48 -2.77 5.84
N SER A 193 -11.99 -3.97 5.55
CA SER A 193 -10.73 -4.12 4.80
C SER A 193 -10.86 -3.45 3.43
N PRO A 194 -9.90 -2.61 3.01
CA PRO A 194 -9.92 -1.93 1.72
C PRO A 194 -9.85 -2.93 0.55
N TYR A 195 -9.49 -4.18 0.82
CA TYR A 195 -9.39 -5.24 -0.18
C TYR A 195 -10.70 -6.00 -0.42
N LEU A 196 -11.75 -5.76 0.36
CA LEU A 196 -13.02 -6.49 0.21
C LEU A 196 -13.71 -6.19 -1.13
N SER A 197 -13.55 -4.98 -1.69
CA SER A 197 -14.13 -4.59 -2.96
C SER A 197 -13.61 -5.42 -4.14
N TYR A 198 -12.38 -5.95 -4.05
CA TYR A 198 -11.76 -6.80 -5.08
C TYR A 198 -12.40 -8.19 -5.18
N GLY A 199 -13.26 -8.56 -4.23
CA GLY A 199 -14.09 -9.76 -4.32
C GLY A 199 -15.43 -9.54 -5.03
N LEU A 200 -15.74 -8.31 -5.43
CA LEU A 200 -17.00 -7.95 -6.06
C LEU A 200 -16.83 -7.78 -7.57
N PRO A 201 -17.88 -8.06 -8.38
CA PRO A 201 -17.87 -7.73 -9.79
C PRO A 201 -17.60 -6.24 -10.01
N LYS A 202 -16.71 -5.93 -10.96
CA LYS A 202 -16.31 -4.55 -11.27
C LYS A 202 -17.50 -3.63 -11.56
N ASP A 203 -18.52 -4.14 -12.25
CA ASP A 203 -19.73 -3.37 -12.52
C ASP A 203 -20.44 -2.91 -11.25
N PHE A 204 -20.45 -3.73 -10.19
CA PHE A 204 -21.07 -3.36 -8.92
C PHE A 204 -20.24 -2.31 -8.17
N VAL A 205 -18.91 -2.42 -8.25
CA VAL A 205 -17.98 -1.43 -7.68
C VAL A 205 -18.18 -0.09 -8.38
N ASP A 206 -18.10 -0.06 -9.71
CA ASP A 206 -18.21 1.17 -10.51
C ASP A 206 -19.57 1.88 -10.31
N LEU A 207 -20.66 1.11 -10.16
CA LEU A 207 -21.98 1.65 -9.81
C LEU A 207 -22.00 2.29 -8.42
N SER A 208 -21.31 1.68 -7.45
CA SER A 208 -21.28 2.16 -6.07
C SER A 208 -20.36 3.37 -5.85
N THR A 209 -19.27 3.46 -6.62
CA THR A 209 -18.32 4.58 -6.57
C THR A 209 -18.75 5.75 -7.48
N GLY A 210 -19.64 5.50 -8.45
CA GLY A 210 -20.08 6.50 -9.41
C GLY A 210 -19.04 6.81 -10.48
N GLU A 211 -18.03 5.97 -10.65
CA GLU A 211 -16.94 6.15 -11.62
C GLU A 211 -17.42 5.98 -13.07
N ASP A 212 -18.47 5.19 -13.30
CA ASP A 212 -19.01 4.94 -14.65
C ASP A 212 -20.53 5.16 -14.72
N VAL A 213 -20.91 6.37 -15.16
CA VAL A 213 -22.32 6.76 -15.36
C VAL A 213 -23.00 5.92 -16.44
N HIS A 214 -22.26 5.40 -17.43
CA HIS A 214 -22.86 4.60 -18.50
C HIS A 214 -23.33 3.24 -17.99
N LYS A 215 -22.59 2.61 -17.07
CA LYS A 215 -23.03 1.37 -16.42
C LYS A 215 -24.33 1.54 -15.63
N LEU A 216 -24.48 2.68 -14.93
CA LEU A 216 -25.73 3.01 -14.24
C LEU A 216 -26.89 3.16 -15.20
N ILE A 217 -26.67 3.87 -16.31
CA ILE A 217 -27.69 4.05 -17.36
C ILE A 217 -28.11 2.69 -17.95
N ASP A 218 -27.15 1.81 -18.22
CA ASP A 218 -27.45 0.49 -18.81
C ASP A 218 -28.17 -0.43 -17.81
N PHE A 219 -27.82 -0.37 -16.53
CA PHE A 219 -28.57 -1.05 -15.47
C PHE A 219 -30.03 -0.58 -15.39
N LEU A 220 -30.27 0.74 -15.43
CA LEU A 220 -31.62 1.31 -15.40
C LEU A 220 -32.45 0.92 -16.64
N LYS A 221 -31.83 0.85 -17.83
CA LYS A 221 -32.48 0.37 -19.05
C LYS A 221 -32.89 -1.10 -18.93
N LEU A 222 -32.06 -1.93 -18.30
CA LEU A 222 -32.37 -3.35 -18.08
C LEU A 222 -33.64 -3.49 -17.21
N VAL A 223 -33.69 -2.77 -16.09
CA VAL A 223 -34.85 -2.78 -15.16
C VAL A 223 -36.13 -2.34 -15.86
N SER A 224 -36.08 -1.22 -16.60
CA SER A 224 -37.25 -0.69 -17.33
C SER A 224 -37.73 -1.59 -18.48
N SER A 225 -36.88 -2.50 -18.96
CA SER A 225 -37.25 -3.50 -19.96
C SER A 225 -37.95 -4.68 -19.29
N SER A 226 -37.43 -5.15 -18.15
CA SER A 226 -38.07 -6.21 -17.35
C SER A 226 -39.41 -5.83 -16.73
N GLU A 227 -39.66 -4.55 -16.44
CA GLU A 227 -40.97 -4.06 -15.98
C GLU A 227 -42.03 -3.98 -17.09
N LYS A 228 -41.63 -4.01 -18.37
CA LYS A 228 -42.56 -4.00 -19.51
C LYS A 228 -43.00 -5.40 -19.95
N ASP A 229 -42.31 -6.43 -19.47
CA ASP A 229 -42.58 -7.84 -19.78
C ASP A 229 -43.49 -8.52 -18.73
N PHE A 230 -44.10 -7.75 -17.82
CA PHE A 230 -45.11 -8.21 -16.84
C PHE A 230 -46.48 -7.53 -17.05
#